data_AF-A0A1Y3NG87-F1
#
_entry.id   AF-A0A1Y3NG87-F1
#
_cell.length_a   1.000
_cell.length_b   1.000
_cell.length_c   1.000
_cell.angle_alpha   90.00
_cell.angle_beta   90.00
_cell.angle_gamma   90.00
#
_symmetry.space_group_name_H-M   'P 1'
#
loop_
_entity.id
_entity.type
_entity.pdbx_description
1 polymer ?
#
loop_
_entity_poly.entity_id
_entity_poly.type
_entity_poly.pdbx_seq_one_letter_code
_entity_poly.pdbx_strand_id
1 'polypeptide(L)'
;MTITIIEDLKNDVIQHIKKRNLIDLKKFIVNYKIDLKEFEKYGKEDLLFLAIKYDNPKEVINYIIEECQYDEVNYTVNSNSSTSPLGLAISRNNFKVADLLCDKYNADINYGNDMNRCFTYIYKNNTFQPKQLNYLLKRGYNFCDLSENIIKSMISYYQNDILKKILNNTIYDNVFIIKLLQQRKNGQVFTLYQWKQILKEEKQKIYITDEIYETVFNCQNWEALNLFLSCEGREQKVTIFDMIEEYEVMEKAISNGDIKTIKAISNFGYALSYKCFNFEDLIIKSYSKNNNDIWKILIKSSILSFKEKENKLMNNINSNLKSDKIFSDHSYPHPPDLDLSLKNMNIIEGDISIDYDYAEENDITNNIILKDEDRINYDINLSLNDNFTNIINGNDYIGKIKNDFNDAFIINSNINQDCIKDMIPIVGSAYSN
;
A
#
# COMPACT_ATOMS: atom_id res chain seq x y z
N MET A 1 31.14 -53.26 -3.48
CA MET A 1 31.06 -52.50 -4.74
C MET A 1 32.12 -51.41 -4.66
N THR A 2 32.98 -51.21 -5.66
CA THR A 2 33.95 -50.08 -5.62
C THR A 2 33.20 -48.76 -5.74
N ILE A 3 33.76 -47.67 -5.21
CA ILE A 3 33.14 -46.32 -5.28
C ILE A 3 32.78 -45.98 -6.74
N THR A 4 33.65 -46.32 -7.69
CA THR A 4 33.43 -46.12 -9.13
C THR A 4 32.17 -46.82 -9.65
N ILE A 5 31.90 -48.06 -9.22
CA ILE A 5 30.70 -48.79 -9.68
C ILE A 5 29.42 -48.15 -9.11
N ILE A 6 29.46 -47.62 -7.88
CA ILE A 6 28.32 -46.91 -7.29
C ILE A 6 28.04 -45.61 -8.07
N GLU A 7 29.09 -44.87 -8.43
CA GLU A 7 28.97 -43.64 -9.24
C GLU A 7 28.40 -43.93 -10.63
N ASP A 8 28.87 -44.99 -11.30
CA ASP A 8 28.35 -45.40 -12.61
C ASP A 8 26.85 -45.79 -12.54
N LEU A 9 26.47 -46.59 -11.54
CA LEU A 9 25.06 -46.95 -11.34
C LEU A 9 24.19 -45.73 -11.01
N LYS A 10 24.69 -44.77 -10.22
CA LYS A 10 23.97 -43.53 -9.92
C LYS A 10 23.78 -42.70 -11.18
N ASN A 11 24.80 -42.60 -12.03
CA ASN A 11 24.69 -41.93 -13.33
C ASN A 11 23.61 -42.59 -14.20
N ASP A 12 23.52 -43.91 -14.21
CA ASP A 12 22.46 -44.63 -14.95
C ASP A 12 21.06 -44.35 -14.38
N VAL A 13 20.89 -44.35 -13.06
CA VAL A 13 19.63 -43.94 -12.41
C VAL A 13 19.23 -42.52 -12.85
N ILE A 14 20.19 -41.59 -12.86
CA ILE A 14 19.98 -40.21 -13.31
C ILE A 14 19.57 -40.18 -14.80
N GLN A 15 20.16 -41.00 -15.66
CA GLN A 15 19.73 -41.11 -17.06
C GLN A 15 18.28 -41.61 -17.18
N HIS A 16 17.87 -42.55 -16.32
CA HIS A 16 16.48 -42.99 -16.27
C HIS A 16 15.52 -41.91 -15.77
N ILE A 17 15.92 -41.10 -14.78
CA ILE A 17 15.15 -39.92 -14.32
C ILE A 17 15.01 -38.88 -15.46
N LYS A 18 16.06 -38.65 -16.25
CA LYS A 18 16.02 -37.74 -17.40
C LYS A 18 15.05 -38.20 -18.50
N LYS A 19 14.81 -39.51 -18.63
CA LYS A 19 13.85 -40.09 -19.59
C LYS A 19 12.39 -39.88 -19.18
N ARG A 20 12.10 -39.50 -17.92
CA ARG A 20 10.75 -39.21 -17.42
C ARG A 20 9.75 -40.36 -17.55
N ASN A 21 10.24 -41.60 -17.57
CA ASN A 21 9.42 -42.81 -17.68
C ASN A 21 9.51 -43.64 -16.39
N LEU A 22 8.43 -43.64 -15.60
CA LEU A 22 8.35 -44.37 -14.33
C LEU A 22 8.53 -45.88 -14.51
N ILE A 23 7.99 -46.47 -15.58
CA ILE A 23 8.05 -47.91 -15.82
C ILE A 23 9.50 -48.33 -16.06
N ASP A 24 10.22 -47.58 -16.90
CA ASP A 24 11.62 -47.86 -17.20
C ASP A 24 12.51 -47.67 -15.97
N LEU A 25 12.27 -46.62 -15.17
CA LEU A 25 13.00 -46.38 -13.93
C LEU A 25 12.78 -47.52 -12.92
N LYS A 26 11.53 -47.94 -12.69
CA LYS A 26 11.19 -49.08 -11.81
C LYS A 26 11.86 -50.37 -12.29
N LYS A 27 11.76 -50.66 -13.59
CA LYS A 27 12.38 -51.85 -14.19
C LYS A 27 13.89 -51.86 -13.98
N PHE A 28 14.56 -50.71 -14.16
CA PHE A 28 15.99 -50.58 -13.92
C PHE A 28 16.35 -50.86 -12.45
N ILE A 29 15.69 -50.18 -11.52
CA ILE A 29 15.94 -50.34 -10.07
C ILE A 29 15.76 -51.80 -9.62
N VAL A 30 14.69 -52.46 -10.06
CA VAL A 30 14.43 -53.88 -9.72
C VAL A 30 15.46 -54.81 -10.33
N ASN A 31 15.79 -54.64 -11.61
CA ASN A 31 16.73 -55.53 -12.32
C ASN A 31 18.14 -55.49 -11.70
N TYR A 32 18.58 -54.30 -11.28
CA TYR A 32 19.90 -54.10 -10.68
C TYR A 32 19.89 -54.16 -9.15
N LYS A 33 18.72 -54.43 -8.53
CA LYS A 33 18.52 -54.49 -7.07
C LYS A 33 19.08 -53.26 -6.35
N ILE A 34 18.78 -52.09 -6.88
CA ILE A 34 19.27 -50.81 -6.37
C ILE A 34 18.43 -50.41 -5.16
N ASP A 35 19.07 -50.17 -4.02
CA ASP A 35 18.45 -49.50 -2.87
C ASP A 35 18.63 -47.98 -3.04
N LEU A 36 17.56 -47.29 -3.45
CA LEU A 36 17.62 -45.85 -3.70
C LEU A 36 17.94 -45.04 -2.43
N LYS A 37 17.52 -45.50 -1.25
CA LYS A 37 17.84 -44.85 0.02
C LYS A 37 19.33 -44.90 0.31
N GLU A 38 19.95 -46.05 0.06
CA GLU A 38 21.40 -46.18 0.19
C GLU A 38 22.13 -45.31 -0.85
N PHE A 39 21.65 -45.28 -2.09
CA PHE A 39 22.23 -44.49 -3.18
C PHE A 39 22.18 -42.98 -2.94
N GLU A 40 21.13 -42.47 -2.30
CA GLU A 40 21.00 -41.05 -2.00
C GLU A 40 22.06 -40.56 -1.00
N LYS A 41 22.59 -41.45 -0.14
CA LYS A 41 23.69 -41.14 0.78
C LYS A 41 25.03 -40.90 0.06
N TYR A 42 25.17 -41.37 -1.18
CA TYR A 42 26.40 -41.29 -1.94
C TYR A 42 26.27 -40.30 -3.10
N GLY A 43 27.14 -39.29 -3.13
CA GLY A 43 27.24 -38.35 -4.25
C GLY A 43 26.76 -36.94 -3.91
N LYS A 44 26.99 -36.03 -4.86
CA LYS A 44 26.70 -34.59 -4.70
C LYS A 44 25.31 -34.19 -5.17
N GLU A 45 24.65 -35.04 -5.94
CA GLU A 45 23.38 -34.74 -6.59
C GLU A 45 22.23 -35.42 -5.85
N ASP A 46 21.25 -34.61 -5.46
CA ASP A 46 20.02 -35.03 -4.80
C ASP A 46 19.01 -35.53 -5.86
N LEU A 47 18.56 -36.79 -5.74
CA LEU A 47 17.74 -37.43 -6.77
C LEU A 47 16.36 -36.78 -6.91
N LEU A 48 15.74 -36.36 -5.80
CA LEU A 48 14.45 -35.66 -5.83
C LEU A 48 14.58 -34.31 -6.56
N PHE A 49 15.60 -33.53 -6.21
CA PHE A 49 15.88 -32.24 -6.82
C PHE A 49 16.16 -32.38 -8.31
N LEU A 50 16.96 -33.38 -8.73
CA LEU A 50 17.19 -33.67 -10.14
C LEU A 50 15.91 -34.04 -10.87
N ALA A 51 15.05 -34.87 -10.27
CA ALA A 51 13.81 -35.26 -10.90
C ALA A 51 12.90 -34.06 -11.17
N ILE A 52 12.77 -33.15 -10.20
CA ILE A 52 12.02 -31.90 -10.36
C ILE A 52 12.69 -31.01 -11.41
N LYS A 53 14.02 -30.88 -11.39
CA LYS A 53 14.80 -30.10 -12.37
C LYS A 53 14.55 -30.55 -13.81
N TYR A 54 14.38 -31.86 -14.03
CA TYR A 54 14.06 -32.45 -15.34
C TYR A 54 12.55 -32.55 -15.63
N ASP A 55 11.70 -31.79 -14.93
CA ASP A 55 10.25 -31.74 -15.13
C ASP A 55 9.59 -33.12 -15.08
N ASN A 56 10.06 -34.01 -14.22
CA ASN A 56 9.45 -35.33 -14.09
C ASN A 56 7.97 -35.24 -13.71
N PRO A 57 7.12 -36.15 -14.22
CA PRO A 57 5.72 -36.19 -13.85
C PRO A 57 5.56 -36.53 -12.37
N LYS A 58 4.44 -36.13 -11.75
CA LYS A 58 4.21 -36.26 -10.30
C LYS A 58 4.38 -37.70 -9.80
N GLU A 59 4.08 -38.68 -10.64
CA GLU A 59 4.19 -40.11 -10.31
C GLU A 59 5.65 -40.56 -10.15
N VAL A 60 6.58 -39.99 -10.95
CA VAL A 60 8.02 -40.24 -10.79
C VAL A 60 8.54 -39.54 -9.54
N ILE A 61 8.12 -38.30 -9.28
CA ILE A 61 8.48 -37.58 -8.06
C ILE A 61 8.03 -38.36 -6.82
N ASN A 62 6.77 -38.80 -6.78
CA ASN A 62 6.21 -39.60 -5.70
C ASN A 62 7.01 -40.88 -5.45
N TYR A 63 7.34 -41.60 -6.52
CA TYR A 63 8.13 -42.83 -6.44
C TYR A 63 9.53 -42.58 -5.88
N ILE A 64 10.22 -41.52 -6.32
CA ILE A 64 11.55 -41.18 -5.80
C ILE A 64 11.48 -40.86 -4.30
N ILE A 65 10.48 -40.10 -3.86
CA ILE A 65 10.33 -39.77 -2.43
C ILE A 65 10.11 -41.04 -1.59
N GLU A 66 9.24 -41.94 -2.05
CA GLU A 66 8.90 -43.19 -1.36
C GLU A 66 10.09 -44.16 -1.29
N GLU A 67 10.81 -44.36 -2.40
CA GLU A 67 11.92 -45.32 -2.46
C GLU A 67 13.21 -44.81 -1.80
N CYS A 68 13.51 -43.51 -1.92
CA CYS A 68 14.63 -42.92 -1.20
C CYS A 68 14.33 -42.76 0.31
N GLN A 69 13.05 -42.86 0.71
CA GLN A 69 12.59 -42.67 2.09
C GLN A 69 13.06 -41.34 2.68
N TYR A 70 12.79 -40.23 1.98
CA TYR A 70 13.09 -38.89 2.50
C TYR A 70 12.29 -38.66 3.81
N ASP A 71 13.01 -38.29 4.88
CA ASP A 71 12.38 -37.98 6.17
C ASP A 71 11.54 -36.70 6.09
N GLU A 72 12.02 -35.71 5.33
CA GLU A 72 11.31 -34.46 5.03
C GLU A 72 11.67 -33.93 3.64
N VAL A 73 10.80 -33.09 3.07
CA VAL A 73 11.02 -32.38 1.79
C VAL A 73 11.35 -30.90 1.98
N ASN A 74 11.48 -30.47 3.24
CA ASN A 74 11.83 -29.13 3.67
C ASN A 74 13.34 -29.01 3.87
N TYR A 75 14.10 -29.07 2.79
CA TYR A 75 15.55 -28.91 2.79
C TYR A 75 16.00 -28.02 1.65
N THR A 76 17.23 -27.48 1.72
CA THR A 76 17.83 -26.71 0.62
C THR A 76 18.98 -27.47 -0.01
N VAL A 77 19.00 -27.55 -1.34
CA VAL A 77 20.15 -28.12 -2.05
C VAL A 77 21.19 -27.04 -2.30
N ASN A 78 22.39 -27.21 -1.73
CA ASN A 78 23.54 -26.33 -1.96
C ASN A 78 24.01 -26.43 -3.41
N SER A 79 23.40 -25.63 -4.27
CA SER A 79 23.81 -25.42 -5.66
C SER A 79 24.11 -23.92 -5.87
N ASN A 80 24.45 -23.51 -7.09
CA ASN A 80 24.65 -22.09 -7.42
C ASN A 80 23.45 -21.19 -7.06
N SER A 81 22.28 -21.80 -6.80
CA SER A 81 21.07 -21.14 -6.34
C SER A 81 20.36 -22.06 -5.34
N SER A 82 20.67 -21.92 -4.05
CA SER A 82 20.05 -22.74 -3.01
C SER A 82 18.54 -22.52 -2.97
N THR A 83 17.78 -23.61 -3.12
CA THR A 83 16.32 -23.62 -3.07
C THR A 83 15.83 -24.96 -2.59
N SER A 84 14.59 -24.99 -2.12
CA SER A 84 13.93 -26.24 -1.75
C SER A 84 13.37 -26.97 -2.96
N PRO A 85 13.11 -28.29 -2.85
CA PRO A 85 12.35 -29.03 -3.86
C PRO A 85 11.05 -28.32 -4.26
N LEU A 86 10.33 -27.75 -3.28
CA LEU A 86 9.11 -26.99 -3.52
C LEU A 86 9.38 -25.70 -4.31
N GLY A 87 10.37 -24.90 -3.91
CA GLY A 87 10.75 -23.68 -4.60
C GLY A 87 11.13 -23.93 -6.07
N LEU A 88 11.86 -25.02 -6.33
CA LEU A 88 12.19 -25.46 -7.68
C LEU A 88 10.94 -25.89 -8.47
N ALA A 89 10.02 -26.66 -7.88
CA ALA A 89 8.80 -27.07 -8.56
C ALA A 89 7.94 -25.86 -8.99
N ILE A 90 7.83 -24.85 -8.12
CA ILE A 90 7.09 -23.61 -8.41
C ILE A 90 7.81 -22.77 -9.48
N SER A 91 9.14 -22.63 -9.42
CA SER A 91 9.91 -21.88 -10.43
C SER A 91 9.76 -22.46 -11.83
N ARG A 92 9.55 -23.78 -11.92
CA ARG A 92 9.26 -24.48 -13.18
C ARG A 92 7.78 -24.50 -13.57
N ASN A 93 6.90 -23.84 -12.82
CA ASN A 93 5.45 -23.85 -12.99
C ASN A 93 4.84 -25.26 -12.92
N ASN A 94 5.51 -26.21 -12.29
CA ASN A 94 5.02 -27.57 -12.12
C ASN A 94 4.14 -27.65 -10.87
N PHE A 95 2.99 -26.96 -10.91
CA PHE A 95 2.10 -26.85 -9.75
C PHE A 95 1.54 -28.21 -9.32
N LYS A 96 1.44 -29.20 -10.21
CA LYS A 96 1.04 -30.57 -9.82
C LYS A 96 2.05 -31.24 -8.90
N VAL A 97 3.35 -30.98 -9.11
CA VAL A 97 4.41 -31.46 -8.22
C VAL A 97 4.47 -30.63 -6.95
N ALA A 98 4.29 -29.31 -7.04
CA ALA A 98 4.21 -28.45 -5.85
C ALA A 98 3.02 -28.86 -4.95
N ASP A 99 1.85 -29.14 -5.54
CA ASP A 99 0.68 -29.66 -4.84
C ASP A 99 0.99 -31.00 -4.15
N LEU A 100 1.64 -31.94 -4.86
CA LEU A 100 2.08 -33.21 -4.28
C LEU A 100 2.98 -33.00 -3.05
N LEU A 101 3.99 -32.12 -3.18
CA LEU A 101 4.94 -31.84 -2.10
C LEU A 101 4.24 -31.23 -0.88
N CYS A 102 3.37 -30.24 -1.09
CA CYS A 102 2.63 -29.60 0.01
C CYS A 102 1.60 -30.55 0.64
N ASP A 103 0.78 -31.22 -0.18
CA ASP A 103 -0.42 -31.91 0.30
C ASP A 103 -0.13 -33.33 0.82
N LYS A 104 0.84 -34.03 0.23
CA LYS A 104 1.21 -35.39 0.65
C LYS A 104 2.43 -35.43 1.57
N TYR A 105 3.39 -34.55 1.34
CA TYR A 105 4.68 -34.56 2.04
C TYR A 105 4.89 -33.36 2.97
N ASN A 106 3.83 -32.56 3.22
CA ASN A 106 3.83 -31.43 4.14
C ASN A 106 4.96 -30.41 3.88
N ALA A 107 5.31 -30.20 2.61
CA ALA A 107 6.26 -29.16 2.24
C ALA A 107 5.72 -27.77 2.64
N ASP A 108 6.50 -27.04 3.42
CA ASP A 108 6.13 -25.71 3.90
C ASP A 108 6.41 -24.66 2.81
N ILE A 109 5.37 -23.96 2.38
CA ILE A 109 5.44 -22.90 1.37
C ILE A 109 6.37 -21.76 1.80
N ASN A 110 6.54 -21.57 3.10
CA ASN A 110 7.38 -20.56 3.75
C ASN A 110 8.75 -21.08 4.16
N TYR A 111 9.08 -22.33 3.82
CA TYR A 111 10.37 -22.92 4.18
C TYR A 111 11.56 -22.12 3.62
N GLY A 112 12.61 -22.03 4.42
CA GLY A 112 13.89 -21.40 4.08
C GLY A 112 14.10 -20.03 4.71
N ASN A 113 15.33 -19.55 4.59
CA ASN A 113 15.71 -18.18 4.94
C ASN A 113 15.59 -17.26 3.73
N ASP A 114 15.68 -15.95 3.95
CA ASP A 114 15.42 -14.88 2.98
C ASP A 114 15.81 -15.19 1.53
N MET A 115 17.03 -15.71 1.32
CA MET A 115 17.59 -15.99 0.00
C MET A 115 17.06 -17.26 -0.66
N ASN A 116 16.68 -18.26 0.15
CA ASN A 116 16.31 -19.59 -0.29
C ASN A 116 14.79 -19.83 -0.28
N ARG A 117 14.01 -18.88 0.25
CA ARG A 117 12.55 -18.93 0.17
C ARG A 117 12.08 -18.93 -1.28
N CYS A 118 10.97 -19.65 -1.52
CA CYS A 118 10.43 -19.88 -2.86
C CYS A 118 10.32 -18.59 -3.69
N PHE A 119 9.73 -17.53 -3.13
CA PHE A 119 9.54 -16.29 -3.87
C PHE A 119 10.87 -15.62 -4.24
N THR A 120 11.78 -15.47 -3.28
CA THR A 120 13.10 -14.86 -3.50
C THR A 120 13.88 -15.61 -4.57
N TYR A 121 13.88 -16.93 -4.49
CA TYR A 121 14.53 -17.78 -5.47
C TYR A 121 13.95 -17.57 -6.88
N ILE A 122 12.62 -17.62 -7.03
CA ILE A 122 11.95 -17.47 -8.33
C ILE A 122 12.25 -16.08 -8.93
N TYR A 123 12.19 -15.05 -8.08
CA TYR A 123 12.40 -13.66 -8.46
C TYR A 123 13.83 -13.40 -8.95
N LYS A 124 14.84 -13.81 -8.17
CA LYS A 124 16.25 -13.58 -8.50
C LYS A 124 16.74 -14.30 -9.74
N ASN A 125 16.16 -15.46 -10.05
CA ASN A 125 16.52 -16.22 -11.24
C ASN A 125 15.82 -15.72 -12.53
N ASN A 126 15.12 -14.58 -12.49
CA ASN A 126 14.36 -14.02 -13.61
C ASN A 126 13.34 -15.00 -14.21
N THR A 127 12.85 -15.94 -13.40
CA THR A 127 11.85 -16.96 -13.81
C THR A 127 10.43 -16.59 -13.38
N PHE A 128 10.28 -15.41 -12.77
CA PHE A 128 9.03 -14.98 -12.15
C PHE A 128 7.92 -14.73 -13.17
N GLN A 129 6.77 -15.36 -12.95
CA GLN A 129 5.57 -15.28 -13.78
C GLN A 129 4.33 -15.04 -12.91
N PRO A 130 3.30 -14.32 -13.42
CA PRO A 130 2.09 -14.01 -12.65
C PRO A 130 1.38 -15.23 -12.05
N LYS A 131 1.40 -16.38 -12.76
CA LYS A 131 0.81 -17.63 -12.25
C LYS A 131 1.52 -18.19 -11.02
N GLN A 132 2.84 -17.95 -10.87
CA GLN A 132 3.60 -18.37 -9.69
C GLN A 132 3.22 -17.52 -8.48
N LEU A 133 3.06 -16.20 -8.67
CA LEU A 133 2.55 -15.32 -7.62
C LEU A 133 1.16 -15.76 -7.16
N ASN A 134 0.24 -15.99 -8.10
CA ASN A 134 -1.10 -16.45 -7.77
C ASN A 134 -1.07 -17.80 -7.02
N TYR A 135 -0.18 -18.71 -7.40
CA TYR A 135 0.02 -19.98 -6.69
C TYR A 135 0.51 -19.75 -5.26
N LEU A 136 1.55 -18.94 -5.06
CA LEU A 136 2.12 -18.61 -3.75
C LEU A 136 1.07 -17.97 -2.84
N LEU A 137 0.34 -16.97 -3.34
CA LEU A 137 -0.75 -16.32 -2.61
C LEU A 137 -1.85 -17.32 -2.21
N LYS A 138 -2.29 -18.17 -3.15
CA LYS A 138 -3.30 -19.20 -2.88
C LYS A 138 -2.85 -20.21 -1.83
N ARG A 139 -1.55 -20.55 -1.81
CA ARG A 139 -0.95 -21.48 -0.85
C ARG A 139 -0.59 -20.82 0.49
N GLY A 140 -0.87 -19.53 0.67
CA GLY A 140 -0.63 -18.84 1.95
C GLY A 140 0.84 -18.50 2.19
N TYR A 141 1.60 -18.19 1.13
CA TYR A 141 2.96 -17.68 1.28
C TYR A 141 2.96 -16.35 2.05
N ASN A 142 3.82 -16.26 3.06
CA ASN A 142 4.00 -15.10 3.90
C ASN A 142 4.99 -14.12 3.27
N PHE A 143 4.47 -12.98 2.82
CA PHE A 143 5.25 -11.89 2.23
C PHE A 143 5.69 -10.82 3.24
N CYS A 144 5.39 -10.95 4.55
CA CYS A 144 5.81 -9.98 5.55
C CYS A 144 7.35 -9.88 5.67
N ASP A 145 8.08 -10.98 5.45
CA ASP A 145 9.55 -10.98 5.51
C ASP A 145 10.18 -10.83 4.12
N LEU A 146 9.54 -10.08 3.21
CA LEU A 146 10.13 -9.84 1.90
C LEU A 146 11.38 -8.96 2.06
N SER A 147 12.54 -9.48 1.64
CA SER A 147 13.80 -8.74 1.79
C SER A 147 13.73 -7.38 1.07
N GLU A 148 14.25 -6.35 1.71
CA GLU A 148 14.30 -4.98 1.18
C GLU A 148 14.88 -4.92 -0.24
N ASN A 149 15.94 -5.70 -0.52
CA ASN A 149 16.58 -5.76 -1.84
C ASN A 149 15.63 -6.21 -2.96
N ILE A 150 14.68 -7.10 -2.66
CA ILE A 150 13.68 -7.53 -3.64
C ILE A 150 12.67 -6.41 -3.89
N ILE A 151 12.21 -5.73 -2.84
CA ILE A 151 11.32 -4.57 -2.96
C ILE A 151 11.97 -3.48 -3.80
N LYS A 152 13.23 -3.12 -3.48
CA LYS A 152 14.05 -2.19 -4.26
C LYS A 152 14.17 -2.60 -5.72
N SER A 153 14.44 -3.89 -5.99
CA SER A 153 14.50 -4.41 -7.36
C SER A 153 13.17 -4.23 -8.10
N MET A 154 12.03 -4.53 -7.46
CA MET A 154 10.71 -4.33 -8.08
C MET A 154 10.45 -2.86 -8.40
N ILE A 155 10.87 -1.94 -7.53
CA ILE A 155 10.76 -0.50 -7.76
C ILE A 155 11.60 -0.08 -8.96
N SER A 156 12.86 -0.49 -9.02
CA SER A 156 13.79 -0.14 -10.10
C SER A 156 13.36 -0.71 -11.46
N TYR A 157 12.66 -1.86 -11.46
CA TYR A 157 12.11 -2.47 -12.67
C TYR A 157 10.64 -2.12 -12.93
N TYR A 158 10.06 -1.14 -12.21
CA TYR A 158 8.67 -0.67 -12.36
C TYR A 158 7.63 -1.79 -12.29
N GLN A 159 7.85 -2.79 -11.44
CA GLN A 159 6.99 -3.94 -11.25
C GLN A 159 5.83 -3.65 -10.27
N ASN A 160 5.15 -2.53 -10.48
CA ASN A 160 4.15 -1.99 -9.56
C ASN A 160 2.92 -2.88 -9.40
N ASP A 161 2.50 -3.58 -10.47
CA ASP A 161 1.41 -4.56 -10.40
C ASP A 161 1.71 -5.74 -9.47
N ILE A 162 2.97 -6.16 -9.44
CA ILE A 162 3.44 -7.26 -8.58
C ILE A 162 3.47 -6.77 -7.13
N LEU A 163 4.08 -5.60 -6.89
CA LEU A 163 4.07 -4.96 -5.58
C LEU A 163 2.64 -4.79 -5.06
N LYS A 164 1.75 -4.19 -5.85
CA LYS A 164 0.34 -3.99 -5.48
C LYS A 164 -0.36 -5.29 -5.09
N LYS A 165 -0.17 -6.37 -5.85
CA LYS A 165 -0.73 -7.68 -5.52
C LYS A 165 -0.18 -8.23 -4.21
N ILE A 166 1.12 -8.09 -3.97
CA ILE A 166 1.74 -8.51 -2.70
C ILE A 166 1.15 -7.69 -1.54
N LEU A 167 1.22 -6.36 -1.60
CA LEU A 167 0.73 -5.46 -0.55
C LEU A 167 -0.74 -5.73 -0.22
N ASN A 168 -1.60 -5.89 -1.23
CA ASN A 168 -3.04 -6.14 -1.04
C ASN A 168 -3.36 -7.47 -0.35
N ASN A 169 -2.52 -8.51 -0.54
CA ASN A 169 -2.75 -9.81 0.09
C ASN A 169 -2.06 -9.95 1.45
N THR A 170 -1.09 -9.09 1.75
CA THR A 170 -0.33 -9.12 3.00
C THR A 170 -0.93 -8.20 4.07
N ILE A 171 -1.37 -7.00 3.67
CA ILE A 171 -1.88 -6.02 4.65
C ILE A 171 -3.20 -6.50 5.22
N TYR A 172 -4.22 -6.80 4.42
CA TYR A 172 -5.52 -7.25 4.93
C TYR A 172 -5.72 -8.73 4.67
N ASP A 173 -4.90 -9.56 5.31
CA ASP A 173 -4.90 -11.01 5.13
C ASP A 173 -6.16 -11.70 5.71
N ASN A 174 -6.31 -13.00 5.44
CA ASN A 174 -7.44 -13.78 5.96
C ASN A 174 -7.47 -13.81 7.49
N VAL A 175 -6.32 -13.73 8.17
CA VAL A 175 -6.25 -13.73 9.64
C VAL A 175 -6.90 -12.46 10.19
N PHE A 176 -6.59 -11.31 9.60
CA PHE A 176 -7.20 -10.04 9.93
C PHE A 176 -8.70 -10.02 9.65
N ILE A 177 -9.12 -10.49 8.47
CA ILE A 177 -10.53 -10.58 8.11
C ILE A 177 -11.29 -11.45 9.12
N ILE A 178 -10.75 -12.62 9.48
CA ILE A 178 -11.35 -13.50 10.49
C ILE A 178 -11.42 -12.82 11.86
N LYS A 179 -10.37 -12.10 12.28
CA LYS A 179 -10.35 -11.32 13.53
C LYS A 179 -11.50 -10.31 13.55
N LEU A 180 -11.72 -9.57 12.46
CA LEU A 180 -12.83 -8.61 12.35
C LEU A 180 -14.21 -9.29 12.40
N LEU A 181 -14.37 -10.41 11.71
CA LEU A 181 -15.62 -11.17 11.71
C LEU A 181 -15.97 -11.74 13.09
N GLN A 182 -14.97 -12.23 13.83
CA GLN A 182 -15.15 -12.74 15.19
C GLN A 182 -15.59 -11.63 16.15
N GLN A 183 -14.99 -10.44 16.06
CA GLN A 183 -15.37 -9.27 16.86
C GLN A 183 -16.83 -8.89 16.64
N ARG A 184 -17.25 -8.82 15.36
CA ARG A 184 -18.65 -8.57 15.00
C ARG A 184 -19.58 -9.66 15.54
N LYS A 185 -19.21 -10.94 15.40
CA LYS A 185 -20.00 -12.07 15.91
C LYS A 185 -20.24 -11.98 17.43
N ASN A 186 -19.31 -11.40 18.16
CA ASN A 186 -19.40 -11.22 19.62
C ASN A 186 -20.11 -9.91 20.03
N GLY A 187 -20.66 -9.15 19.08
CA GLY A 187 -21.34 -7.87 19.37
C GLY A 187 -20.38 -6.74 19.81
N GLN A 188 -19.08 -6.89 19.57
CA GLN A 188 -18.09 -5.87 19.91
C GLN A 188 -18.03 -4.82 18.80
N VAL A 189 -18.25 -3.55 19.14
CA VAL A 189 -18.15 -2.42 18.22
C VAL A 189 -16.86 -1.66 18.50
N PHE A 190 -16.10 -1.33 17.45
CA PHE A 190 -14.92 -0.47 17.58
C PHE A 190 -15.33 0.99 17.61
N THR A 191 -14.80 1.73 18.59
CA THR A 191 -14.74 3.19 18.48
C THR A 191 -13.90 3.59 17.28
N LEU A 192 -14.11 4.80 16.73
CA LEU A 192 -13.31 5.32 15.62
C LEU A 192 -11.80 5.30 15.93
N TYR A 193 -11.42 5.56 17.19
CA TYR A 193 -10.03 5.51 17.63
C TYR A 193 -9.48 4.07 17.57
N GLN A 194 -10.19 3.09 18.15
CA GLN A 194 -9.79 1.69 18.12
C GLN A 194 -9.67 1.17 16.68
N TRP A 195 -10.64 1.52 15.83
CA TRP A 195 -10.61 1.15 14.42
C TRP A 195 -9.37 1.70 13.71
N LYS A 196 -9.04 2.98 13.93
CA LYS A 196 -7.83 3.60 13.38
C LYS A 196 -6.55 2.93 13.89
N GLN A 197 -6.49 2.56 15.17
CA GLN A 197 -5.33 1.85 15.71
C GLN A 197 -5.18 0.46 15.11
N ILE A 198 -6.27 -0.31 15.00
CA ILE A 198 -6.26 -1.64 14.38
C ILE A 198 -5.80 -1.57 12.92
N LEU A 199 -6.33 -0.63 12.13
CA LEU A 199 -5.89 -0.44 10.74
C LEU A 199 -4.43 -0.01 10.64
N LYS A 200 -3.96 0.80 11.59
CA LYS A 200 -2.57 1.27 11.64
C LYS A 200 -1.63 0.11 11.94
N GLU A 201 -1.92 -0.70 12.96
CA GLU A 201 -1.15 -1.91 13.29
C GLU A 201 -1.10 -2.87 12.10
N GLU A 202 -2.23 -3.04 11.42
CA GLU A 202 -2.35 -3.94 10.29
C GLU A 202 -1.50 -3.49 9.08
N LYS A 203 -1.50 -2.19 8.80
CA LYS A 203 -0.64 -1.57 7.78
C LYS A 203 0.86 -1.73 8.06
N GLN A 204 1.24 -1.79 9.34
CA GLN A 204 2.64 -1.96 9.76
C GLN A 204 3.18 -3.39 9.59
N LYS A 205 2.38 -4.35 9.12
CA LYS A 205 2.86 -5.69 8.74
C LYS A 205 3.95 -5.65 7.66
N ILE A 206 3.99 -4.60 6.85
CA ILE A 206 5.01 -4.38 5.83
C ILE A 206 5.86 -3.20 6.27
N TYR A 207 7.11 -3.49 6.58
CA TYR A 207 8.06 -2.47 7.00
C TYR A 207 8.67 -1.78 5.78
N ILE A 208 8.26 -0.53 5.54
CA ILE A 208 8.77 0.31 4.45
C ILE A 208 9.83 1.24 5.04
N THR A 209 11.09 0.93 4.77
CA THR A 209 12.25 1.68 5.25
C THR A 209 12.47 2.98 4.48
N ASP A 210 13.26 3.89 5.04
CA ASP A 210 13.62 5.14 4.37
C ASP A 210 14.43 4.85 3.10
N GLU A 211 15.25 3.81 3.09
CA GLU A 211 16.00 3.38 1.91
C GLU A 211 15.09 2.85 0.78
N ILE A 212 13.91 2.30 1.10
CA ILE A 212 12.89 1.97 0.08
C ILE A 212 12.34 3.25 -0.54
N TYR A 213 12.05 4.28 0.26
CA TYR A 213 11.59 5.57 -0.23
C TYR A 213 12.66 6.26 -1.10
N GLU A 214 13.91 6.31 -0.66
CA GLU A 214 15.04 6.80 -1.46
C GLU A 214 15.10 6.09 -2.82
N THR A 215 14.90 4.76 -2.85
CA THR A 215 14.88 3.99 -4.10
C THR A 215 13.71 4.42 -5.00
N VAL A 216 12.51 4.64 -4.43
CA VAL A 216 11.36 5.17 -5.17
C VAL A 216 11.65 6.54 -5.78
N PHE A 217 12.25 7.45 -5.02
CA PHE A 217 12.55 8.80 -5.47
C PHE A 217 13.66 8.83 -6.54
N ASN A 218 14.74 8.05 -6.33
CA ASN A 218 15.82 7.90 -7.29
C ASN A 218 15.33 7.32 -8.62
N CYS A 219 14.46 6.32 -8.57
CA CYS A 219 13.86 5.72 -9.76
C CYS A 219 12.68 6.54 -10.30
N GLN A 220 12.25 7.62 -9.65
CA GLN A 220 11.05 8.38 -10.04
C GLN A 220 9.80 7.50 -10.25
N ASN A 221 9.67 6.43 -9.48
CA ASN A 221 8.58 5.47 -9.63
C ASN A 221 7.37 5.91 -8.78
N TRP A 222 6.63 6.90 -9.27
CA TRP A 222 5.55 7.53 -8.50
C TRP A 222 4.35 6.63 -8.22
N GLU A 223 4.14 5.60 -9.04
CA GLU A 223 3.13 4.59 -8.75
C GLU A 223 3.52 3.74 -7.53
N ALA A 224 4.79 3.34 -7.40
CA ALA A 224 5.28 2.71 -6.18
C ALA A 224 5.17 3.64 -4.96
N LEU A 225 5.48 4.94 -5.13
CA LEU A 225 5.29 5.93 -4.07
C LEU A 225 3.83 5.93 -3.58
N ASN A 226 2.87 6.02 -4.49
CA ASN A 226 1.45 6.01 -4.16
C ASN A 226 1.03 4.72 -3.41
N LEU A 227 1.52 3.56 -3.85
CA LEU A 227 1.29 2.30 -3.15
C LEU A 227 1.80 2.36 -1.72
N PHE A 228 3.06 2.78 -1.50
CA PHE A 228 3.65 2.84 -0.17
C PHE A 228 2.99 3.86 0.74
N LEU A 229 2.69 5.07 0.25
CA LEU A 229 1.96 6.07 1.03
C LEU A 229 0.57 5.58 1.47
N SER A 230 -0.11 4.77 0.66
CA SER A 230 -1.41 4.18 1.03
C SER A 230 -1.29 3.10 2.12
N CYS A 231 -0.13 2.44 2.19
CA CYS A 231 0.19 1.37 3.13
C CYS A 231 0.92 1.87 4.39
N GLU A 232 1.34 3.13 4.40
CA GLU A 232 2.17 3.68 5.46
C GLU A 232 1.39 3.82 6.78
N GLY A 233 1.95 3.22 7.83
CA GLY A 233 1.36 3.14 9.17
C GLY A 233 2.16 3.88 10.25
N ARG A 234 3.32 4.47 9.92
CA ARG A 234 4.13 5.26 10.85
C ARG A 234 3.38 6.53 11.29
N GLU A 235 3.51 6.87 12.58
CA GLU A 235 2.98 8.13 13.11
C GLU A 235 3.81 9.32 12.68
N GLN A 236 5.14 9.14 12.67
CA GLN A 236 6.09 10.17 12.29
C GLN A 236 6.21 10.24 10.77
N LYS A 237 5.37 11.06 10.15
CA LYS A 237 5.39 11.32 8.70
C LYS A 237 6.48 12.32 8.29
N VAL A 238 7.18 12.91 9.25
CA VAL A 238 8.14 14.01 9.05
C VAL A 238 9.26 13.58 8.10
N THR A 239 9.89 12.43 8.34
CA THR A 239 11.00 11.95 7.49
C THR A 239 10.59 11.77 6.03
N ILE A 240 9.39 11.27 5.76
CA ILE A 240 8.87 11.11 4.40
C ILE A 240 8.63 12.47 3.74
N PHE A 241 8.14 13.46 4.48
CA PHE A 241 7.96 14.81 3.96
C PHE A 241 9.29 15.50 3.66
N ASP A 242 10.27 15.34 4.53
CA ASP A 242 11.63 15.84 4.32
C ASP A 242 12.21 15.24 3.03
N MET A 243 12.04 13.93 2.79
CA MET A 243 12.45 13.30 1.55
C MET A 243 11.64 13.79 0.32
N ILE A 244 10.33 13.99 0.45
CA ILE A 244 9.50 14.50 -0.66
C ILE A 244 9.97 15.91 -1.10
N GLU A 245 10.36 16.74 -0.12
CA GLU A 245 10.93 18.07 -0.34
C GLU A 245 12.35 17.97 -0.94
N GLU A 246 13.25 17.19 -0.31
CA GLU A 246 14.64 16.99 -0.76
C GLU A 246 14.73 16.49 -2.20
N TYR A 247 13.85 15.57 -2.59
CA TYR A 247 13.80 15.01 -3.93
C TYR A 247 12.93 15.79 -4.91
N GLU A 248 12.39 16.96 -4.52
CA GLU A 248 11.53 17.83 -5.33
C GLU A 248 10.37 17.06 -6.00
N VAL A 249 9.77 16.12 -5.27
CA VAL A 249 8.81 15.16 -5.83
C VAL A 249 7.54 15.88 -6.30
N MET A 250 7.11 16.90 -5.55
CA MET A 250 5.94 17.71 -5.89
C MET A 250 6.17 18.48 -7.18
N GLU A 251 7.32 19.12 -7.32
CA GLU A 251 7.74 19.88 -8.49
C GLU A 251 7.78 19.00 -9.73
N LYS A 252 8.39 17.81 -9.62
CA LYS A 252 8.45 16.81 -10.69
C LYS A 252 7.06 16.30 -11.07
N ALA A 253 6.23 15.95 -10.09
CA ALA A 253 4.85 15.51 -10.33
C ALA A 253 4.02 16.58 -11.04
N ILE A 254 4.13 17.85 -10.63
CA ILE A 254 3.46 18.99 -11.31
C ILE A 254 3.95 19.13 -12.74
N SER A 255 5.26 19.04 -12.94
CA SER A 255 5.89 19.22 -14.26
C SER A 255 5.46 18.15 -15.25
N ASN A 256 5.21 16.93 -14.74
CA ASN A 256 4.74 15.77 -15.50
C ASN A 256 3.21 15.68 -15.59
N GLY A 257 2.47 16.55 -14.89
CA GLY A 257 1.01 16.47 -14.81
C GLY A 257 0.50 15.24 -14.05
N ASP A 258 1.28 14.67 -13.14
CA ASP A 258 0.94 13.47 -12.38
C ASP A 258 0.00 13.77 -11.21
N ILE A 259 -1.29 13.92 -11.55
CA ILE A 259 -2.37 14.17 -10.60
C ILE A 259 -2.48 13.06 -9.55
N LYS A 260 -2.17 11.79 -9.91
CA LYS A 260 -2.32 10.67 -8.98
C LYS A 260 -1.34 10.79 -7.82
N THR A 261 -0.10 11.14 -8.12
CA THR A 261 0.95 11.33 -7.12
C THR A 261 0.67 12.51 -6.21
N ILE A 262 0.22 13.64 -6.77
CA ILE A 262 -0.14 14.82 -5.99
C ILE A 262 -1.33 14.53 -5.06
N LYS A 263 -2.34 13.80 -5.54
CA LYS A 263 -3.45 13.32 -4.69
C LYS A 263 -2.94 12.39 -3.59
N ALA A 264 -2.02 11.47 -3.90
CA ALA A 264 -1.46 10.54 -2.93
C ALA A 264 -0.73 11.27 -1.81
N ILE A 265 0.19 12.19 -2.15
CA ILE A 265 0.94 12.99 -1.18
C ILE A 265 -0.01 13.87 -0.36
N SER A 266 -0.97 14.53 -1.01
CA SER A 266 -1.98 15.34 -0.32
C SER A 266 -2.85 14.54 0.65
N ASN A 267 -3.15 13.28 0.36
CA ASN A 267 -3.95 12.43 1.23
C ASN A 267 -3.11 11.78 2.33
N PHE A 268 -1.80 11.64 2.09
CA PHE A 268 -0.90 10.92 2.99
C PHE A 268 -0.68 11.67 4.30
N GLY A 269 -0.35 12.96 4.27
CA GLY A 269 -0.30 13.78 5.47
C GLY A 269 -1.41 14.82 5.44
N TYR A 270 -1.98 15.06 6.61
CA TYR A 270 -3.22 15.82 6.86
C TYR A 270 -3.32 17.20 6.21
N ALA A 271 -2.21 17.74 5.78
CA ALA A 271 -2.13 18.52 4.57
C ALA A 271 -0.65 18.72 4.30
N LEU A 272 -0.32 19.02 3.05
CA LEU A 272 0.96 19.59 2.75
C LEU A 272 1.12 20.87 3.61
N SER A 273 1.93 20.81 4.67
CA SER A 273 2.02 21.92 5.61
C SER A 273 2.80 23.05 4.95
N TYR A 274 2.39 24.31 5.16
CA TYR A 274 3.13 25.49 4.71
C TYR A 274 4.58 25.55 5.22
N LYS A 275 4.96 24.72 6.20
CA LYS A 275 6.34 24.61 6.65
C LYS A 275 7.22 23.77 5.73
N CYS A 276 6.64 22.85 4.97
CA CYS A 276 7.37 21.86 4.17
C CYS A 276 7.39 22.21 2.68
N PHE A 277 6.53 23.11 2.22
CA PHE A 277 6.42 23.44 0.80
C PHE A 277 6.11 24.91 0.58
N ASN A 278 6.74 25.50 -0.43
CA ASN A 278 6.32 26.79 -0.96
C ASN A 278 5.07 26.62 -1.85
N PHE A 279 3.90 26.63 -1.22
CA PHE A 279 2.60 26.47 -1.90
C PHE A 279 2.38 27.43 -3.05
N GLU A 280 2.81 28.68 -2.86
CA GLU A 280 2.65 29.73 -3.85
C GLU A 280 3.39 29.35 -5.14
N ASP A 281 4.65 28.95 -5.03
CA ASP A 281 5.45 28.49 -6.16
C ASP A 281 4.83 27.26 -6.84
N LEU A 282 4.37 26.28 -6.06
CA LEU A 282 3.74 25.07 -6.61
C LEU A 282 2.42 25.39 -7.35
N ILE A 283 1.61 26.30 -6.82
CA ILE A 283 0.36 26.75 -7.44
C ILE A 283 0.66 27.54 -8.72
N ILE A 284 1.59 28.49 -8.69
CA ILE A 284 2.00 29.27 -9.88
C ILE A 284 2.55 28.32 -10.96
N LYS A 285 3.40 27.37 -10.57
CA LYS A 285 3.97 26.39 -11.49
C LYS A 285 2.90 25.51 -12.13
N SER A 286 1.95 25.00 -11.35
CA SER A 286 0.85 24.17 -11.87
C SER A 286 -0.14 24.96 -12.73
N TYR A 287 -0.41 26.21 -12.38
CA TYR A 287 -1.22 27.12 -13.20
C TYR A 287 -0.55 27.43 -14.55
N SER A 288 0.76 27.71 -14.56
CA SER A 288 1.51 27.96 -15.80
C SER A 288 1.53 26.78 -16.78
N LYS A 289 1.32 25.56 -16.27
CA LYS A 289 1.20 24.32 -17.06
C LYS A 289 -0.23 24.04 -17.54
N ASN A 290 -1.18 24.94 -17.25
CA ASN A 290 -2.61 24.77 -17.53
C ASN A 290 -3.21 23.48 -16.95
N ASN A 291 -2.66 23.00 -15.82
CA ASN A 291 -3.13 21.77 -15.18
C ASN A 291 -4.12 22.10 -14.05
N ASN A 292 -5.37 22.31 -14.44
CA ASN A 292 -6.39 22.86 -13.56
C ASN A 292 -6.71 21.99 -12.35
N ASP A 293 -6.57 20.68 -12.50
CA ASP A 293 -6.85 19.76 -11.40
C ASP A 293 -5.76 19.83 -10.32
N ILE A 294 -4.51 20.02 -10.73
CA ILE A 294 -3.38 20.05 -9.79
C ILE A 294 -3.46 21.26 -8.86
N TRP A 295 -3.60 22.48 -9.40
CA TRP A 295 -3.62 23.67 -8.52
C TRP A 295 -4.86 23.67 -7.62
N LYS A 296 -6.00 23.16 -8.10
CA LYS A 296 -7.20 22.94 -7.26
C LYS A 296 -6.93 21.99 -6.11
N ILE A 297 -6.20 20.89 -6.36
CA ILE A 297 -5.79 19.97 -5.30
C ILE A 297 -4.90 20.71 -4.31
N LEU A 298 -3.86 21.40 -4.77
CA LEU A 298 -2.92 22.12 -3.90
C LEU A 298 -3.64 23.16 -3.01
N ILE A 299 -4.57 23.95 -3.57
CA ILE A 299 -5.39 24.90 -2.79
C ILE A 299 -6.27 24.17 -1.78
N LYS A 300 -6.93 23.09 -2.18
CA LYS A 300 -7.77 22.31 -1.26
C LYS A 300 -6.94 21.75 -0.11
N SER A 301 -5.78 21.18 -0.40
CA SER A 301 -4.84 20.65 0.59
C SER A 301 -4.38 21.75 1.54
N SER A 302 -4.03 22.92 1.01
CA SER A 302 -3.53 24.02 1.82
C SER A 302 -4.60 24.58 2.77
N ILE A 303 -5.85 24.70 2.32
CA ILE A 303 -7.00 25.10 3.16
C ILE A 303 -7.26 24.07 4.27
N LEU A 304 -7.23 22.77 3.94
CA LEU A 304 -7.42 21.72 4.93
C LEU A 304 -6.34 21.75 6.02
N SER A 305 -5.10 22.11 5.66
CA SER A 305 -3.98 22.30 6.59
C SER A 305 -4.30 23.31 7.69
N PHE A 306 -4.92 24.41 7.30
CA PHE A 306 -5.23 25.51 8.21
C PHE A 306 -6.36 25.12 9.17
N LYS A 307 -7.44 24.52 8.64
CA LYS A 307 -8.58 24.08 9.45
C LYS A 307 -8.15 23.08 10.53
N GLU A 308 -7.23 22.18 10.22
CA GLU A 308 -6.75 21.23 11.23
C GLU A 308 -5.90 21.89 12.30
N LYS A 309 -5.02 22.83 11.92
CA LYS A 309 -4.20 23.59 12.87
C LYS A 309 -5.10 24.38 13.83
N GLU A 310 -6.17 24.98 13.31
CA GLU A 310 -7.20 25.65 14.09
C GLU A 310 -7.91 24.69 15.05
N ASN A 311 -8.35 23.52 14.57
CA ASN A 311 -9.00 22.51 15.41
C ASN A 311 -8.09 22.01 16.55
N LYS A 312 -6.79 21.81 16.28
CA LYS A 312 -5.80 21.44 17.32
C LYS A 312 -5.64 22.54 18.36
N LEU A 313 -5.59 23.80 17.93
CA LEU A 313 -5.53 24.95 18.84
C LEU A 313 -6.79 25.01 19.72
N MET A 314 -7.97 24.87 19.14
CA MET A 314 -9.25 24.88 19.86
C MET A 314 -9.37 23.73 20.85
N ASN A 315 -8.91 22.53 20.49
CA ASN A 315 -8.91 21.37 21.39
C ASN A 315 -7.97 21.58 22.59
N ASN A 316 -6.79 22.17 22.38
CA ASN A 316 -5.85 22.48 23.45
C ASN A 316 -6.40 23.56 24.41
N ILE A 317 -7.09 24.58 23.88
CA ILE A 317 -7.76 25.60 24.70
C ILE A 317 -8.85 24.93 25.57
N ASN A 318 -9.68 24.07 24.96
CA ASN A 318 -10.76 23.39 25.66
C ASN A 318 -10.26 22.38 26.72
N SER A 319 -9.14 21.70 26.49
CA SER A 319 -8.56 20.79 27.49
C SER A 319 -8.03 21.55 28.70
N ASN A 320 -7.41 22.71 28.49
CA ASN A 320 -6.88 23.54 29.58
C ASN A 320 -8.01 24.18 30.41
N LEU A 321 -9.09 24.63 29.76
CA LEU A 321 -10.26 25.15 30.47
C LEU A 321 -10.96 24.09 31.33
N LYS A 322 -10.91 22.81 30.93
CA LYS A 322 -11.46 21.70 31.72
C LYS A 322 -10.59 21.34 32.92
N SER A 323 -9.26 21.46 32.83
CA SER A 323 -8.38 21.20 33.99
C SER A 323 -8.55 22.24 35.09
N ASP A 324 -8.81 23.50 34.73
CA ASP A 324 -8.93 24.59 35.72
C ASP A 324 -10.22 24.47 36.55
N LYS A 325 -11.31 23.93 35.98
CA LYS A 325 -12.55 23.66 36.71
C LYS A 325 -12.42 22.55 37.76
N ILE A 326 -11.41 21.70 37.68
CA ILE A 326 -11.19 20.62 38.66
C ILE A 326 -10.50 21.15 39.93
N PHE A 327 -9.84 22.32 39.87
CA PHE A 327 -9.18 22.93 41.02
C PHE A 327 -10.10 23.81 41.89
N SER A 328 -11.32 24.13 41.45
CA SER A 328 -12.27 24.95 42.22
C SER A 328 -13.15 24.18 43.21
N ASP A 329 -13.15 22.84 43.18
CA ASP A 329 -14.00 22.00 44.05
C ASP A 329 -13.29 21.46 45.31
N HIS A 330 -12.06 21.92 45.60
CA HIS A 330 -11.47 21.73 46.92
C HIS A 330 -11.97 22.80 47.88
N SER A 331 -13.11 22.46 48.50
CA SER A 331 -13.68 23.08 49.70
C SER A 331 -12.60 23.35 50.77
N TYR A 332 -12.06 24.56 50.77
CA TYR A 332 -11.46 25.11 51.97
C TYR A 332 -12.57 25.37 53.00
N PRO A 333 -12.35 25.04 54.29
CA PRO A 333 -13.36 25.27 55.32
C PRO A 333 -13.68 26.77 55.41
N HIS A 334 -14.97 27.09 55.25
CA HIS A 334 -15.52 28.44 55.38
C HIS A 334 -15.09 29.09 56.72
N PRO A 335 -14.57 30.33 56.71
CA PRO A 335 -14.60 31.18 57.89
C PRO A 335 -16.03 31.73 58.08
N PRO A 336 -16.47 31.94 59.33
CA PRO A 336 -17.86 32.29 59.62
C PRO A 336 -18.19 33.75 59.24
N ASP A 337 -19.32 33.87 58.57
CA ASP A 337 -20.25 35.00 58.46
C ASP A 337 -19.68 36.43 58.45
N LEU A 338 -19.56 36.98 57.23
CA LEU A 338 -19.65 38.42 57.02
C LEU A 338 -20.77 38.72 56.03
N ASP A 339 -21.85 39.29 56.56
CA ASP A 339 -23.01 39.78 55.81
C ASP A 339 -22.65 41.03 55.00
N LEU A 340 -22.68 40.91 53.68
CA LEU A 340 -22.59 42.05 52.75
C LEU A 340 -23.61 41.85 51.62
N SER A 341 -24.80 42.42 51.85
CA SER A 341 -25.80 42.66 50.83
C SER A 341 -25.26 43.58 49.72
N LEU A 342 -25.19 43.11 48.46
CA LEU A 342 -25.07 43.98 47.29
C LEU A 342 -25.74 43.38 46.05
N LYS A 343 -26.91 43.96 45.76
CA LYS A 343 -27.65 44.13 44.50
C LYS A 343 -27.22 43.34 43.25
N ASN A 344 -28.11 42.43 42.85
CA ASN A 344 -28.63 42.15 41.50
C ASN A 344 -27.84 42.69 40.29
N MET A 345 -27.26 41.75 39.53
CA MET A 345 -27.14 41.85 38.07
C MET A 345 -27.84 40.61 37.47
N ASN A 346 -28.96 40.84 36.79
CA ASN A 346 -29.67 39.81 36.05
C ASN A 346 -28.84 39.39 34.83
N ILE A 347 -28.43 38.12 34.78
CA ILE A 347 -28.05 37.45 33.53
C ILE A 347 -29.29 36.71 33.07
N ILE A 348 -29.79 37.07 31.89
CA ILE A 348 -30.86 36.37 31.20
C ILE A 348 -30.22 35.11 30.60
N GLU A 349 -30.47 33.95 31.20
CA GLU A 349 -30.25 32.66 30.54
C GLU A 349 -31.42 32.44 29.57
N GLY A 350 -31.12 32.49 28.28
CA GLY A 350 -32.04 32.03 27.25
C GLY A 350 -31.86 30.53 27.07
N ASP A 351 -32.86 29.76 27.50
CA ASP A 351 -33.01 28.35 27.13
C ASP A 351 -33.16 28.24 25.61
N ILE A 352 -32.16 27.66 24.95
CA ILE A 352 -32.28 27.17 23.57
C ILE A 352 -32.56 25.67 23.68
N SER A 353 -33.84 25.29 23.63
CA SER A 353 -34.25 23.92 23.36
C SER A 353 -34.03 23.62 21.88
N ILE A 354 -33.13 22.71 21.55
CA ILE A 354 -33.02 22.12 20.21
C ILE A 354 -33.74 20.78 20.26
N ASP A 355 -34.92 20.73 19.64
CA ASP A 355 -35.59 19.48 19.27
C ASP A 355 -34.74 18.75 18.23
N TYR A 356 -34.37 17.51 18.50
CA TYR A 356 -33.85 16.59 17.50
C TYR A 356 -34.98 15.65 17.08
N ASP A 357 -35.61 15.97 15.96
CA ASP A 357 -36.45 15.02 15.23
C ASP A 357 -35.56 13.95 14.60
N TYR A 358 -35.79 12.70 15.02
CA TYR A 358 -35.28 11.51 14.38
C TYR A 358 -36.05 11.28 13.07
N ALA A 359 -35.36 11.35 11.94
CA ALA A 359 -35.85 10.72 10.71
C ALA A 359 -34.66 10.15 9.92
N GLU A 360 -34.66 8.81 9.89
CA GLU A 360 -34.16 7.91 8.84
C GLU A 360 -33.00 8.37 7.97
N GLU A 361 -31.83 7.74 8.13
CA GLU A 361 -30.97 7.48 6.97
C GLU A 361 -30.33 6.10 7.01
N ASN A 362 -30.43 5.47 5.85
CA ASN A 362 -30.18 4.08 5.56
C ASN A 362 -28.70 3.72 5.56
N ASP A 363 -28.43 2.56 6.14
CA ASP A 363 -27.28 1.71 5.87
C ASP A 363 -27.42 1.11 4.46
N ILE A 364 -26.35 1.11 3.65
CA ILE A 364 -25.99 0.13 2.60
C ILE A 364 -24.74 0.67 1.84
N THR A 365 -23.59 0.19 2.30
CA THR A 365 -22.42 -0.29 1.51
C THR A 365 -22.07 0.41 0.19
N ASN A 366 -20.99 1.20 0.22
CA ASN A 366 -20.23 1.57 -0.98
C ASN A 366 -19.29 0.43 -1.40
N ASN A 367 -19.67 -0.27 -2.48
CA ASN A 367 -18.75 -0.93 -3.40
C ASN A 367 -19.15 -0.56 -4.84
N ILE A 368 -18.29 0.24 -5.47
CA ILE A 368 -17.85 0.15 -6.86
C ILE A 368 -18.92 -0.23 -7.91
N ILE A 369 -19.52 0.78 -8.54
CA ILE A 369 -19.56 0.93 -10.01
C ILE A 369 -19.33 2.41 -10.31
N LEU A 370 -18.20 2.74 -10.93
CA LEU A 370 -18.01 4.01 -11.61
C LEU A 370 -19.04 4.07 -12.75
N LYS A 371 -20.10 4.86 -12.58
CA LYS A 371 -20.73 5.50 -13.72
C LYS A 371 -20.03 6.82 -13.93
N ASP A 372 -19.40 6.95 -15.09
CA ASP A 372 -19.10 8.24 -15.69
C ASP A 372 -20.39 9.06 -15.74
N GLU A 373 -20.24 10.39 -15.59
CA GLU A 373 -21.27 11.43 -15.53
C GLU A 373 -21.77 11.76 -14.12
N ASP A 374 -21.09 12.71 -13.47
CA ASP A 374 -21.77 13.84 -12.84
C ASP A 374 -20.82 15.03 -12.67
N ARG A 375 -21.16 16.14 -13.32
CA ARG A 375 -20.55 17.46 -13.11
C ARG A 375 -20.98 17.98 -11.74
N ILE A 376 -20.22 17.69 -10.70
CA ILE A 376 -20.40 18.34 -9.39
C ILE A 376 -19.69 19.69 -9.42
N ASN A 377 -20.46 20.75 -9.53
CA ASN A 377 -20.01 22.12 -9.30
C ASN A 377 -19.97 22.35 -7.78
N TYR A 378 -18.77 22.50 -7.21
CA TYR A 378 -18.64 22.88 -5.81
C TYR A 378 -18.57 24.41 -5.73
N ASP A 379 -19.67 25.05 -5.34
CA ASP A 379 -19.62 26.39 -4.77
C ASP A 379 -19.05 26.28 -3.36
N ILE A 380 -17.77 26.60 -3.21
CA ILE A 380 -17.13 26.73 -1.91
C ILE A 380 -17.51 28.10 -1.35
N ASN A 381 -18.58 28.16 -0.56
CA ASN A 381 -18.89 29.34 0.24
C ASN A 381 -18.01 29.33 1.50
N LEU A 382 -16.89 30.05 1.47
CA LEU A 382 -16.08 30.34 2.65
C LEU A 382 -16.74 31.47 3.43
N SER A 383 -17.64 31.16 4.36
CA SER A 383 -18.02 32.12 5.40
C SER A 383 -16.87 32.23 6.40
N LEU A 384 -16.01 33.23 6.22
CA LEU A 384 -15.04 33.63 7.23
C LEU A 384 -15.82 34.22 8.41
N ASN A 385 -15.55 33.70 9.61
CA ASN A 385 -16.18 34.15 10.85
C ASN A 385 -15.72 35.59 11.16
N ASP A 386 -16.66 36.48 11.51
CA ASP A 386 -16.47 37.95 11.65
C ASP A 386 -15.48 38.40 12.74
N ASN A 387 -14.77 37.47 13.39
CA ASN A 387 -13.81 37.78 14.46
C ASN A 387 -12.40 38.16 13.95
N PHE A 388 -12.14 38.13 12.64
CA PHE A 388 -10.81 38.43 12.09
C PHE A 388 -10.56 39.91 11.76
N THR A 389 -11.60 40.76 11.77
CA THR A 389 -11.49 42.18 11.36
C THR A 389 -10.83 43.08 12.40
N ASN A 390 -10.61 42.62 13.64
CA ASN A 390 -10.08 43.46 14.72
C ASN A 390 -8.58 43.28 15.04
N ILE A 391 -7.83 42.42 14.33
CA ILE A 391 -6.41 42.17 14.63
C ILE A 391 -5.45 42.66 13.52
N ILE A 392 -5.95 43.07 12.35
CA ILE A 392 -5.10 43.51 11.22
C ILE A 392 -5.29 45.01 10.95
N ASN A 393 -4.97 45.84 11.95
CA ASN A 393 -4.85 47.30 11.79
C ASN A 393 -3.47 47.79 12.27
N GLY A 394 -2.42 47.12 11.81
CA GLY A 394 -1.05 47.57 12.04
C GLY A 394 -0.06 46.78 11.20
N ASN A 395 0.25 47.27 9.99
CA ASN A 395 1.59 47.37 9.40
C ASN A 395 1.52 47.56 7.88
N ASP A 396 2.09 48.68 7.43
CA ASP A 396 2.26 49.07 6.02
C ASP A 396 3.26 48.16 5.31
N TYR A 397 2.83 47.05 4.68
CA TYR A 397 3.65 46.37 3.65
C TYR A 397 2.87 45.50 2.64
N ILE A 398 1.53 45.58 2.59
CA ILE A 398 0.67 44.70 1.74
C ILE A 398 0.15 45.41 0.47
N GLY A 399 0.43 46.70 0.28
CA GLY A 399 -0.11 47.49 -0.84
C GLY A 399 0.35 47.09 -2.24
N LYS A 400 1.38 46.24 -2.40
CA LYS A 400 1.92 45.88 -3.72
C LYS A 400 1.41 44.55 -4.28
N ILE A 401 1.02 43.60 -3.42
CA ILE A 401 0.56 42.26 -3.88
C ILE A 401 -0.89 42.31 -4.38
N LYS A 402 -1.67 43.31 -3.95
CA LYS A 402 -3.10 43.43 -4.27
C LYS A 402 -3.39 43.85 -5.72
N ASN A 403 -2.44 44.49 -6.40
CA ASN A 403 -2.64 44.98 -7.77
C ASN A 403 -2.36 43.90 -8.82
N ASP A 404 -1.39 43.01 -8.61
CA ASP A 404 -1.07 41.97 -9.58
C ASP A 404 -2.08 40.80 -9.56
N PHE A 405 -2.85 40.64 -8.47
CA PHE A 405 -3.84 39.57 -8.31
C PHE A 405 -5.26 39.92 -8.84
N ASN A 406 -5.64 41.19 -8.88
CA ASN A 406 -6.98 41.59 -9.30
C ASN A 406 -7.17 41.61 -10.83
N ASP A 407 -6.09 41.79 -11.59
CA ASP A 407 -6.16 41.85 -13.06
C ASP A 407 -6.30 40.46 -13.71
N ALA A 408 -6.07 39.37 -12.97
CA ALA A 408 -6.16 38.01 -13.48
C ALA A 408 -7.57 37.36 -13.39
N PHE A 409 -8.52 37.97 -12.66
CA PHE A 409 -9.80 37.31 -12.32
C PHE A 409 -11.08 38.01 -12.82
N ILE A 410 -10.97 39.05 -13.63
CA ILE A 410 -12.13 39.66 -14.28
C ILE A 410 -12.06 39.36 -15.78
N ILE A 411 -12.75 38.30 -16.23
CA ILE A 411 -13.44 38.17 -17.54
C ILE A 411 -14.20 36.82 -17.54
N ASN A 412 -15.54 36.89 -17.44
CA ASN A 412 -16.51 36.47 -18.46
C ASN A 412 -17.82 35.91 -17.86
N SER A 413 -18.71 36.82 -17.45
CA SER A 413 -20.14 36.57 -17.41
C SER A 413 -20.82 37.68 -18.22
N ASN A 414 -20.75 37.58 -19.56
CA ASN A 414 -21.62 38.29 -20.52
C ASN A 414 -21.23 37.91 -21.96
N ILE A 415 -21.86 36.90 -22.53
CA ILE A 415 -22.11 36.89 -23.98
C ILE A 415 -23.57 36.48 -24.19
N ASN A 416 -24.33 37.48 -24.63
CA ASN A 416 -25.67 37.39 -25.13
C ASN A 416 -25.66 36.82 -26.56
N GLN A 417 -26.82 36.29 -26.93
CA GLN A 417 -27.20 35.84 -28.26
C GLN A 417 -26.79 36.83 -29.36
N ASP A 418 -26.09 36.34 -30.39
CA ASP A 418 -26.32 36.64 -31.81
C ASP A 418 -25.15 36.14 -32.67
N CYS A 419 -25.47 35.22 -33.59
CA CYS A 419 -24.86 34.98 -34.92
C CYS A 419 -25.06 33.50 -35.34
N ILE A 420 -26.31 33.17 -35.67
CA ILE A 420 -26.60 32.14 -36.66
C ILE A 420 -26.51 32.83 -38.02
N LYS A 421 -25.43 32.57 -38.75
CA LYS A 421 -25.39 32.57 -40.22
C LYS A 421 -24.02 32.12 -40.70
N ASP A 422 -24.04 31.33 -41.76
CA ASP A 422 -22.93 30.94 -42.62
C ASP A 422 -22.20 29.65 -42.25
N MET A 423 -22.86 28.52 -42.58
CA MET A 423 -22.17 27.29 -42.95
C MET A 423 -22.82 26.63 -44.17
N ILE A 424 -21.92 26.08 -45.02
CA ILE A 424 -22.07 25.24 -46.23
C ILE A 424 -22.02 26.03 -47.56
N PRO A 425 -21.28 25.57 -48.60
CA PRO A 425 -20.51 24.30 -48.79
C PRO A 425 -19.01 24.55 -49.12
N ILE A 426 -18.10 23.56 -49.16
CA ILE A 426 -17.89 22.65 -50.31
C ILE A 426 -16.99 21.47 -49.90
N VAL A 427 -17.45 20.29 -50.33
CA VAL A 427 -16.78 18.99 -50.40
C VAL A 427 -15.83 18.96 -51.61
N GLY A 428 -14.63 18.39 -51.45
CA GLY A 428 -13.90 17.84 -52.60
C GLY A 428 -12.39 17.74 -52.43
N SER A 429 -11.88 16.54 -52.15
CA SER A 429 -11.14 15.71 -53.12
C SER A 429 -10.22 14.72 -52.40
N ALA A 430 -10.56 13.44 -52.56
CA ALA A 430 -9.63 12.33 -52.39
C ALA A 430 -8.81 12.22 -53.68
N TYR A 431 -7.50 12.01 -53.55
CA TYR A 431 -6.69 11.39 -54.59
C TYR A 431 -6.10 10.09 -54.06
N SER A 432 -6.33 9.07 -54.86
CA SER A 432 -5.87 7.69 -54.82
C SER A 432 -4.36 7.55 -55.02
N ASN A 433 -3.76 6.60 -54.30
CA ASN A 433 -3.18 5.37 -54.87
C ASN A 433 -3.07 4.30 -53.79
#